data_AF-D2SBH5-F1
#
_entry.id   AF-D2SBH5-F1
#
_cell.length_a   1.000
_cell.length_b   1.000
_cell.length_c   1.000
_cell.angle_alpha   90.00
_cell.angle_beta   90.00
_cell.angle_gamma   90.00
#
_symmetry.space_group_name_H-M   'P 1'
#
loop_
_entity.id
_entity.type
_entity.pdbx_description
1 polymer ?
#
loop_
_entity_poly.entity_id
_entity_poly.type
_entity_poly.pdbx_seq_one_letter_code
_entity_poly.pdbx_strand_id
1 'polypeptide(L)'
;MASRYRTQTPLSFRKQPALQILREMDLTVRQAAQRTGTPYYTLRNILYGGTRATTGQRAALVALTGRSVEELFDAGSLVPRRSSERCRCNRCTLERARRAEDAGVVL
;
A
#
# COMPACT_ATOMS: atom_id res chain seq x y z
N MET A 1 18.28 15.68 17.89
CA MET A 1 18.42 14.81 16.70
C MET A 1 17.32 13.76 16.72
N ALA A 2 16.27 13.91 15.91
CA ALA A 2 15.10 13.04 15.96
C ALA A 2 15.30 11.77 15.13
N SER A 3 15.37 10.62 15.80
CA SER A 3 15.45 9.28 15.22
C SER A 3 14.20 8.97 14.38
N ARG A 4 14.41 8.58 13.13
CA ARG A 4 13.46 8.59 11.99
C ARG A 4 12.70 7.28 11.77
N TYR A 5 12.34 6.53 12.81
CA TYR A 5 11.72 5.22 12.62
C TYR A 5 10.19 5.30 12.56
N ARG A 6 9.71 5.61 11.36
CA ARG A 6 8.31 5.55 10.90
C ARG A 6 7.83 4.08 10.99
N THR A 7 7.13 3.71 12.06
CA THR A 7 6.69 2.32 12.27
C THR A 7 5.63 1.89 11.25
N GLN A 8 6.00 0.89 10.44
CA GLN A 8 5.23 0.34 9.34
C GLN A 8 4.05 -0.53 9.79
N THR A 9 3.15 -0.79 8.84
CA THR A 9 1.84 -1.45 9.01
C THR A 9 1.84 -2.93 8.68
N PRO A 10 0.94 -3.77 9.24
CA PRO A 10 0.96 -5.18 9.02
C PRO A 10 0.38 -5.45 7.65
N LEU A 11 0.94 -6.45 7.08
CA LEU A 11 0.56 -6.94 5.80
C LEU A 11 -0.62 -7.89 6.04
N SER A 12 -1.69 -7.75 5.27
CA SER A 12 -2.88 -8.61 5.42
C SER A 12 -2.61 -10.04 4.95
N PHE A 13 -1.49 -10.28 4.25
CA PHE A 13 -1.14 -11.53 3.56
C PHE A 13 -2.25 -12.03 2.61
N ARG A 14 -3.24 -11.18 2.31
CA ARG A 14 -4.27 -11.42 1.31
C ARG A 14 -3.69 -11.08 -0.06
N LYS A 15 -4.01 -11.94 -1.03
CA LYS A 15 -3.71 -11.67 -2.42
C LYS A 15 -4.39 -10.36 -2.84
N GLN A 16 -3.64 -9.53 -3.53
CA GLN A 16 -4.10 -8.24 -4.02
C GLN A 16 -4.94 -8.42 -5.28
N PRO A 17 -5.93 -7.54 -5.53
CA PRO A 17 -6.72 -7.54 -6.76
C PRO A 17 -5.87 -7.51 -8.04
N ALA A 18 -4.74 -6.79 -8.01
CA ALA A 18 -3.78 -6.75 -9.11
C ALA A 18 -3.34 -8.14 -9.60
N LEU A 19 -3.31 -9.16 -8.74
CA LEU A 19 -2.94 -10.52 -9.16
C LEU A 19 -3.97 -11.12 -10.12
N GLN A 20 -5.26 -10.84 -9.91
CA GLN A 20 -6.33 -11.29 -10.81
C GLN A 20 -6.30 -10.50 -12.12
N ILE A 21 -6.17 -9.17 -12.03
CA ILE A 21 -6.09 -8.29 -13.21
C ILE A 21 -4.93 -8.71 -14.12
N LEU A 22 -3.75 -9.03 -13.57
CA LEU A 22 -2.63 -9.53 -14.36
C LEU A 22 -2.96 -10.84 -15.10
N ARG A 23 -3.75 -11.73 -14.48
CA ARG A 23 -4.18 -12.99 -15.12
C ARG A 23 -5.18 -12.75 -16.24
N GLU A 24 -6.10 -11.80 -16.06
CA GLU A 24 -7.06 -11.40 -17.10
C GLU A 24 -6.35 -10.80 -18.33
N MET A 25 -5.19 -10.16 -18.11
CA MET A 25 -4.31 -9.66 -19.16
C MET A 25 -3.36 -10.71 -19.76
N ASP A 26 -3.50 -11.98 -19.37
CA ASP A 26 -2.59 -13.08 -19.75
C ASP A 26 -1.11 -12.80 -19.43
N LEU A 27 -0.86 -12.12 -18.30
CA LEU A 27 0.48 -11.81 -17.81
C LEU A 27 0.85 -12.67 -16.61
N THR A 28 2.00 -13.34 -16.72
CA THR A 28 2.65 -13.96 -15.56
C THR A 28 3.26 -12.89 -14.65
N VAL A 29 3.38 -13.20 -13.35
CA VAL A 29 4.08 -12.32 -12.39
C VAL A 29 5.51 -12.04 -12.82
N ARG A 30 6.18 -12.99 -13.49
CA ARG A 30 7.55 -12.81 -14.01
C ARG A 30 7.59 -11.79 -15.15
N GLN A 31 6.67 -11.87 -16.10
CA GLN A 31 6.57 -10.89 -17.19
C GLN A 31 6.18 -9.50 -16.65
N ALA A 32 5.23 -9.43 -15.71
CA ALA A 32 4.85 -8.18 -15.07
C ALA A 32 6.03 -7.54 -14.30
N ALA A 33 6.86 -8.36 -13.63
CA ALA A 33 8.08 -7.91 -12.97
C ALA A 33 9.09 -7.30 -13.94
N GLN A 34 9.32 -7.95 -15.09
CA GLN A 34 10.19 -7.43 -16.14
C GLN A 34 9.67 -6.10 -16.71
N ARG A 35 8.37 -6.00 -17.00
CA ARG A 35 7.76 -4.80 -17.58
C ARG A 35 7.73 -3.61 -16.62
N THR A 36 7.56 -3.87 -15.33
CA THR A 36 7.56 -2.80 -14.29
C THR A 36 8.94 -2.48 -13.74
N GLY A 37 10.00 -3.17 -14.18
CA GLY A 37 11.34 -3.03 -13.61
C GLY A 37 11.44 -3.40 -12.12
N THR A 38 10.47 -4.14 -11.59
CA THR A 38 10.43 -4.53 -10.19
C THR A 38 10.98 -5.95 -10.03
N PRO A 39 11.91 -6.22 -9.10
CA PRO A 39 12.41 -7.58 -8.89
C PRO A 39 11.29 -8.59 -8.64
N TYR A 40 11.37 -9.77 -9.27
CA TYR A 40 10.33 -10.80 -9.23
C TYR A 40 9.81 -11.10 -7.82
N TYR A 41 10.71 -11.35 -6.86
CA TYR A 41 10.34 -11.66 -5.48
C TYR A 41 9.65 -10.48 -4.79
N THR A 42 10.05 -9.25 -5.12
CA THR A 42 9.43 -8.04 -4.57
C THR A 42 8.00 -7.90 -5.10
N LEU A 43 7.81 -8.02 -6.41
CA LEU A 43 6.47 -7.94 -7.01
C LEU A 43 5.57 -9.07 -6.51
N ARG A 44 6.09 -10.31 -6.43
CA ARG A 44 5.36 -11.44 -5.85
C ARG A 44 4.91 -11.14 -4.42
N ASN A 45 5.81 -10.66 -3.56
CA ASN A 45 5.43 -10.35 -2.18
C ASN A 45 4.41 -9.21 -2.09
N ILE A 46 4.48 -8.22 -2.99
CA ILE A 46 3.46 -7.18 -3.10
C ILE A 46 2.10 -7.76 -3.47
N LEU A 47 2.02 -8.54 -4.54
CA LEU A 47 0.78 -9.11 -5.05
C LEU A 47 0.16 -10.14 -4.10
N TYR A 48 0.96 -10.78 -3.26
CA TYR A 48 0.50 -11.71 -2.24
C TYR A 48 0.27 -11.02 -0.87
N GLY A 49 0.35 -9.69 -0.84
CA GLY A 49 0.08 -8.91 0.36
C GLY A 49 1.08 -9.13 1.49
N GLY A 50 2.28 -9.62 1.19
CA GLY A 50 3.40 -9.82 2.11
C GLY A 50 4.46 -8.71 2.06
N THR A 51 4.30 -7.70 1.19
CA THR A 51 5.10 -6.45 1.21
C THR A 51 4.27 -5.31 0.63
N ARG A 52 4.59 -4.07 1.01
CA ARG A 52 3.92 -2.89 0.47
C ARG A 52 4.58 -2.42 -0.81
N ALA A 53 3.77 -2.09 -1.80
CA ALA A 53 4.24 -1.38 -2.97
C ALA A 53 4.65 0.06 -2.61
N THR A 54 5.84 0.46 -3.03
CA THR A 54 6.29 1.85 -3.02
C THR A 54 5.49 2.68 -4.04
N THR A 55 5.56 4.01 -3.96
CA THR A 55 4.90 4.91 -4.92
C THR A 55 5.29 4.61 -6.37
N GLY A 56 6.59 4.37 -6.63
CA GLY A 56 7.07 4.02 -7.97
C GLY A 56 6.53 2.67 -8.46
N GLN A 57 6.45 1.68 -7.58
CA GLN A 57 5.89 0.36 -7.92
C GLN A 57 4.38 0.43 -8.21
N ARG A 58 3.64 1.26 -7.45
CA ARG A 58 2.22 1.52 -7.72
C ARG A 58 2.04 2.18 -9.09
N ALA A 59 2.81 3.25 -9.36
CA ALA A 59 2.76 3.96 -10.64
C ALA A 59 3.11 3.03 -11.82
N ALA A 60 4.11 2.17 -11.68
CA ALA A 60 4.50 1.21 -12.71
C ALA A 60 3.39 0.17 -12.98
N LEU A 61 2.69 -0.30 -11.95
CA LEU A 61 1.57 -1.23 -12.11
C LEU A 61 0.33 -0.57 -12.71
N VAL A 62 0.04 0.68 -12.33
CA VAL A 62 -1.00 1.50 -12.97
C VAL A 62 -0.69 1.67 -14.46
N ALA A 63 0.55 2.06 -14.80
CA ALA A 63 0.97 2.23 -16.19
C ALA A 63 0.91 0.91 -16.99
N LEU A 64 1.28 -0.22 -16.38
CA LEU A 64 1.21 -1.53 -17.03
C LEU A 64 -0.23 -1.99 -17.30
N THR A 65 -1.14 -1.77 -16.35
CA THR A 65 -2.49 -2.33 -16.39
C THR A 65 -3.55 -1.37 -16.92
N GLY A 66 -3.27 -0.07 -16.94
CA GLY A 66 -4.25 0.98 -17.23
C GLY A 66 -5.33 1.13 -16.15
N ARG A 67 -5.17 0.49 -14.99
CA ARG A 67 -6.14 0.47 -13.88
C ARG A 67 -5.76 1.46 -12.79
N SER A 68 -6.75 1.89 -12.00
CA SER A 68 -6.50 2.80 -10.87
C SER A 68 -5.78 2.09 -9.72
N VAL A 69 -5.18 2.84 -8.81
CA VAL A 69 -4.47 2.26 -7.66
C VAL A 69 -5.44 1.50 -6.75
N GLU A 70 -6.66 2.01 -6.62
CA GLU A 70 -7.75 1.45 -5.81
C GLU A 70 -8.25 0.12 -6.38
N GLU A 71 -8.27 -0.03 -7.70
CA GLU A 71 -8.61 -1.30 -8.36
C GLU A 71 -7.51 -2.35 -8.22
N LEU A 72 -6.25 -1.93 -8.13
CA LEU A 72 -5.09 -2.82 -8.07
C LEU A 72 -4.79 -3.33 -6.67
N PHE A 73 -5.14 -2.57 -5.64
CA PHE A 73 -4.74 -2.85 -4.28
C PHE A 73 -5.91 -2.64 -3.33
N ASP A 74 -6.19 -3.65 -2.50
CA ASP A 74 -7.22 -3.52 -1.48
C ASP A 74 -6.94 -2.34 -0.55
N ALA A 75 -7.99 -1.68 -0.06
CA ALA A 75 -7.86 -0.68 0.99
C ALA A 75 -7.01 -1.21 2.16
N GLY A 76 -7.13 -2.48 2.55
CA GLY A 76 -6.31 -3.08 3.62
C GLY A 76 -4.80 -3.15 3.34
N SER A 77 -4.36 -3.16 2.07
CA SER A 77 -2.94 -3.14 1.70
C SER A 77 -2.43 -1.72 1.41
N LEU A 78 -3.34 -0.82 1.00
CA LEU A 78 -3.10 0.61 0.80
C LEU A 78 -3.13 1.42 2.11
N VAL A 79 -3.87 0.97 3.12
CA VAL A 79 -4.12 1.68 4.38
C VAL A 79 -2.98 1.46 5.39
N PRO A 80 -2.42 2.52 6.01
CA PRO A 80 -1.51 2.42 7.17
C PRO A 80 -2.16 1.81 8.44
N ARG A 81 -1.38 1.21 9.36
CA ARG A 81 -1.83 0.32 10.46
C ARG A 81 -2.62 1.12 11.44
N ARG A 82 -3.70 0.51 11.89
CA ARG A 82 -4.41 0.90 13.11
C ARG A 82 -3.67 0.56 14.43
N SER A 83 -2.40 0.16 14.41
CA SER A 83 -1.64 -0.08 15.66
C SER A 83 -1.22 1.22 16.34
N SER A 84 -1.65 2.37 15.81
CA SER A 84 -1.66 3.65 16.51
C SER A 84 -2.78 3.78 17.54
N GLU A 85 -3.73 2.84 17.67
CA GLU A 85 -4.75 2.90 18.73
C GLU A 85 -4.17 2.81 20.15
N ARG A 86 -2.90 2.42 20.32
CA ARG A 86 -2.18 2.49 21.61
C ARG A 86 -1.04 3.51 21.63
N CYS A 87 -0.81 4.26 20.56
CA CYS A 87 0.27 5.24 20.51
C CYS A 87 -0.20 6.57 21.12
N ARG A 88 0.04 6.76 22.43
CA ARG A 88 -0.28 7.98 23.19
C ARG A 88 0.73 9.12 22.99
N CYS A 89 1.41 9.18 21.85
CA CYS A 89 2.40 10.25 21.62
C CYS A 89 1.75 11.39 20.83
N ASN A 90 1.95 12.63 21.31
CA ASN A 90 1.47 13.89 20.71
C ASN A 90 1.94 14.14 19.25
N ARG A 91 2.62 13.18 18.62
CA ARG A 91 3.10 13.21 17.23
C ARG A 91 2.29 12.35 16.27
N CYS A 92 1.30 11.57 16.74
CA CYS A 92 0.47 10.79 15.84
C CYS A 92 -0.56 11.70 15.14
N THR A 93 -0.45 11.82 13.81
CA THR A 93 -1.31 12.68 12.98
C THR A 93 -2.80 12.31 13.05
N LEU A 94 -3.14 11.12 13.52
CA LEU A 94 -4.52 10.65 13.71
C LEU A 94 -5.22 11.28 14.93
N GLU A 95 -4.52 11.55 16.04
CA GLU A 95 -5.12 12.27 17.17
C GLU A 95 -5.35 13.74 16.84
N ARG A 96 -4.48 14.32 16.01
CA ARG A 96 -4.65 15.67 15.47
C ARG A 96 -5.80 15.75 14.46
N ALA A 97 -5.94 14.76 13.59
CA ALA A 97 -7.07 14.64 12.68
C ALA A 97 -8.39 14.41 13.44
N ARG A 98 -8.42 13.50 14.42
CA ARG A 98 -9.58 13.32 15.32
C ARG A 98 -9.93 14.57 16.11
N ARG A 99 -8.94 15.29 16.67
CA ARG A 99 -9.21 16.58 17.34
C ARG A 99 -9.68 17.66 16.36
N ALA A 100 -9.22 17.65 15.12
CA ALA A 100 -9.72 18.57 14.10
C ALA A 100 -11.17 18.22 13.71
N GLU A 101 -11.48 16.94 13.54
CA GLU A 101 -12.84 16.44 13.27
C GLU A 101 -13.79 16.68 14.46
N ASP A 102 -13.37 16.38 15.71
CA ASP A 102 -14.11 16.65 16.95
C ASP A 102 -14.27 18.17 17.21
N ALA A 103 -13.31 18.99 16.73
CA ALA A 103 -13.40 20.44 16.74
C ALA A 103 -14.17 21.04 15.54
N GLY A 104 -14.73 20.19 14.66
CA GLY A 104 -15.54 20.60 13.52
C GLY A 104 -14.77 21.24 12.35
N VAL A 105 -13.44 21.09 12.31
CA VAL A 105 -12.60 21.60 11.23
C VAL A 105 -12.38 20.50 10.19
N VAL A 106 -13.08 20.62 9.06
CA VAL A 106 -12.88 19.77 7.88
C VAL A 106 -11.58 20.22 7.17
N LEU A 107 -10.61 19.32 7.03
CA LEU A 107 -9.44 19.49 6.15
C LEU A 107 -9.71 18.87 4.78
#